data_AF-A0A0F6YLP3-F1
#
_entry.id   AF-A0A0F6YLP3-F1
#
_cell.length_a   1.000
_cell.length_b   1.000
_cell.length_c   1.000
_cell.angle_alpha   90.00
_cell.angle_beta   90.00
_cell.angle_gamma   90.00
#
_symmetry.space_group_name_H-M   'P 1'
#
loop_
_entity.id
_entity.type
_entity.pdbx_description
1 polymer ?
#
loop_
_entity_poly.entity_id
_entity_poly.type
_entity_poly.pdbx_seq_one_letter_code
_entity_poly.pdbx_strand_id
1 'polypeptide(L)'
;MLGGGSISRSLVALAALAGCAGEPSTTTLTHAPPVATAPVPTLRASLRPADDQLVAADPLLDGFDGWPITFEVSASRDRCEIALARDGTTLRRLDGCDARWDGRDESGDIVAPGALVATARLVRADGSERARAESALEVVRLGIDCVQLEGPSRVPLLYRATAGLRDGWYEVGSAMVPWQLARDASEGADAVALELADGTPRALPAPWDDVLSPPLDERSDDGVEHDTYSLPTAWIAGAEITARVRLASIVAGGIEGAPRDVEVRVVAPEGLAIEGEDRFAEGAEIFARTTSSPVPAVGRYDVAWRFTFEARRGDGAWQRIPGATTPALRLYGLVAEPVFDLDRVPYRAWVDVVDRIATWVDGASADEREVAAAIVEGIYTTMGLRYDTARGASFYTDYATDFSGATFSMQRFEERASGSVVNCSDAASILTAYANMVGIDLRYHILTNVAGAQVGFDLNYIRAIGGTEFDETPFDSGRGGFRYHAIVGSRDGRTWDATLAVDGDGTPAAPPHLPLLVQGLEPDVYLAALSSEPARIRADYDERVRIR
;
A
#
# COMPACT_ATOMS: atom_id res chain seq x y z
N MET A 1 -35.70 -8.89 6.06
CA MET A 1 -36.38 -7.83 5.28
C MET A 1 -35.72 -7.78 3.92
N LEU A 2 -36.50 -8.01 2.87
CA LEU A 2 -36.09 -7.98 1.47
C LEU A 2 -36.11 -6.53 0.96
N GLY A 3 -35.20 -6.20 0.04
CA GLY A 3 -35.46 -5.21 -1.00
C GLY A 3 -34.44 -4.07 -1.11
N GLY A 4 -33.85 -3.92 -2.29
CA GLY A 4 -33.10 -2.72 -2.66
C GLY A 4 -32.14 -2.87 -3.83
N GLY A 5 -32.55 -3.54 -4.92
CA GLY A 5 -31.75 -3.60 -6.16
C GLY A 5 -31.82 -2.30 -6.94
N SER A 6 -30.67 -1.86 -7.48
CA SER A 6 -30.59 -0.83 -8.52
C SER A 6 -30.17 -1.49 -9.84
N ILE A 7 -31.07 -1.44 -10.80
CA ILE A 7 -30.91 -1.91 -12.18
C ILE A 7 -30.53 -0.68 -13.00
N SER A 8 -29.32 -0.66 -13.57
CA SER A 8 -28.99 0.24 -14.68
C SER A 8 -29.20 -0.49 -16.00
N ARG A 9 -30.10 0.05 -16.82
CA ARG A 9 -30.46 -0.45 -18.16
C ARG A 9 -30.09 0.60 -19.21
N SER A 10 -29.63 0.06 -20.35
CA SER A 10 -29.79 0.56 -21.72
C SER A 10 -28.76 1.56 -22.27
N LEU A 11 -27.98 1.10 -23.26
CA LEU A 11 -28.25 1.47 -24.66
C LEU A 11 -27.56 0.48 -25.62
N VAL A 12 -28.38 -0.35 -26.27
CA VAL A 12 -28.02 -1.16 -27.45
C VAL A 12 -28.54 -0.40 -28.66
N ALA A 13 -27.66 -0.07 -29.60
CA ALA A 13 -28.03 0.42 -30.91
C ALA A 13 -27.96 -0.73 -31.93
N LEU A 14 -29.09 -0.99 -32.58
CA LEU A 14 -29.29 -1.98 -33.63
C LEU A 14 -29.91 -1.28 -34.86
N ALA A 15 -29.63 -1.82 -36.05
CA ALA A 15 -30.14 -1.53 -37.42
C ALA A 15 -29.10 -0.84 -38.33
N ALA A 16 -28.90 -1.22 -39.60
CA ALA A 16 -29.85 -1.82 -40.53
C ALA A 16 -29.20 -2.75 -41.59
N LEU A 17 -29.97 -3.76 -42.00
CA LEU A 17 -29.81 -4.62 -43.19
C LEU A 17 -30.89 -4.22 -44.22
N ALA A 18 -30.48 -3.99 -45.47
CA ALA A 18 -31.24 -4.15 -46.73
C ALA A 18 -30.38 -3.57 -47.88
N GLY A 19 -30.32 -4.11 -49.10
CA GLY A 19 -31.10 -5.17 -49.71
C GLY A 19 -30.50 -5.61 -51.05
N CYS A 20 -31.00 -6.75 -51.53
CA CYS A 20 -30.75 -7.31 -52.86
C CYS A 20 -31.70 -6.70 -53.90
N ALA A 21 -31.18 -6.37 -55.08
CA ALA A 21 -31.94 -6.36 -56.33
C ALA A 21 -30.96 -6.66 -57.47
N GLY A 22 -31.27 -7.69 -58.25
CA GLY A 22 -30.56 -8.03 -59.48
C GLY A 22 -31.33 -7.55 -60.70
N GLU A 23 -30.63 -7.39 -61.82
CA GLU A 23 -31.17 -7.55 -63.17
C GLU A 23 -30.05 -8.00 -64.14
N PRO A 24 -30.39 -8.67 -65.26
CA PRO A 24 -29.47 -9.47 -66.06
C PRO A 24 -28.90 -8.68 -67.24
N SER A 25 -27.59 -8.79 -67.47
CA SER A 25 -26.94 -8.24 -68.66
C SER A 25 -26.47 -9.36 -69.58
N THR A 26 -27.06 -9.34 -70.77
CA THR A 26 -26.87 -10.19 -71.93
C THR A 26 -25.41 -10.37 -72.35
N THR A 27 -25.07 -11.63 -72.60
CA THR A 27 -23.80 -12.14 -73.10
C THR A 27 -23.64 -11.79 -74.59
N THR A 28 -22.55 -11.11 -74.95
CA THR A 28 -22.09 -11.04 -76.35
C THR A 28 -20.71 -11.68 -76.42
N LEU A 29 -20.64 -12.89 -76.99
CA LEU A 29 -19.42 -13.65 -77.23
C LEU A 29 -18.73 -13.12 -78.50
N THR A 30 -17.69 -12.32 -78.32
CA THR A 30 -16.69 -12.04 -79.35
C THR A 30 -15.46 -12.89 -79.08
N HIS A 31 -15.12 -13.77 -80.03
CA HIS A 31 -13.89 -14.57 -80.04
C HIS A 31 -12.66 -13.66 -80.01
N ALA A 32 -11.98 -13.64 -78.86
CA ALA A 32 -10.64 -13.06 -78.73
C ALA A 32 -9.58 -14.06 -79.23
N PRO A 33 -8.53 -13.58 -79.92
CA PRO A 33 -7.41 -14.41 -80.39
C PRO A 33 -6.60 -14.97 -79.21
N PRO A 34 -5.82 -16.05 -79.41
CA PRO A 34 -5.04 -16.68 -78.34
C PRO A 34 -4.04 -15.70 -77.73
N VAL A 35 -4.30 -15.27 -76.50
CA VAL A 35 -3.38 -14.51 -75.67
C VAL A 35 -2.23 -15.44 -75.31
N ALA A 36 -1.02 -15.11 -75.76
CA ALA A 36 0.20 -15.75 -75.29
C ALA A 36 0.21 -15.65 -73.75
N THR A 37 0.25 -16.80 -73.07
CA THR A 37 0.43 -16.88 -71.62
C THR A 37 1.71 -16.15 -71.26
N ALA A 38 1.59 -14.90 -70.82
CA ALA A 38 2.68 -14.21 -70.15
C ALA A 38 3.10 -15.11 -68.97
N PRO A 39 4.40 -15.36 -68.77
CA PRO A 39 4.84 -16.11 -67.61
C PRO A 39 4.25 -15.44 -66.38
N VAL A 40 3.44 -16.18 -65.62
CA VAL A 40 2.97 -15.73 -64.31
C VAL A 40 4.23 -15.31 -63.56
N PRO A 41 4.40 -14.04 -63.19
CA PRO A 41 5.56 -13.63 -62.44
C PRO A 41 5.57 -14.52 -61.20
N THR A 42 6.56 -15.39 -61.09
CA THR A 42 6.82 -16.12 -59.87
C THR A 42 7.14 -15.05 -58.83
N LEU A 43 6.12 -14.63 -58.09
CA LEU A 43 6.27 -13.85 -56.87
C LEU A 43 7.26 -14.65 -56.01
N ARG A 44 8.49 -14.16 -55.94
CA ARG A 44 9.49 -14.68 -55.02
C ARG A 44 8.93 -14.37 -53.64
N ALA A 45 8.65 -15.43 -52.88
CA ALA A 45 8.27 -15.26 -51.50
C ALA A 45 9.42 -14.52 -50.80
N SER A 46 9.13 -13.35 -50.24
CA SER A 46 10.06 -12.62 -49.38
C SER A 46 9.67 -12.82 -47.93
N LEU A 47 10.70 -12.88 -47.09
CA LEU A 47 10.60 -12.92 -45.64
C LEU A 47 11.49 -11.80 -45.12
N ARG A 48 10.99 -10.98 -44.21
CA ARG A 48 11.80 -9.98 -43.49
C ARG A 48 11.35 -9.91 -42.04
N PRO A 49 12.27 -9.59 -41.10
CA PRO A 49 11.88 -9.21 -39.75
C PRO A 49 10.80 -8.12 -39.82
N ALA A 50 9.82 -8.16 -38.93
CA ALA A 50 8.94 -7.01 -38.76
C ALA A 50 9.76 -5.83 -38.20
N ASP A 51 9.39 -4.61 -38.58
CA ASP A 51 10.17 -3.42 -38.22
C ASP A 51 10.21 -3.22 -36.67
N ASP A 52 9.29 -3.82 -35.93
CA ASP A 52 9.14 -3.81 -34.46
C ASP A 52 9.89 -4.94 -33.74
N GLN A 53 10.76 -5.68 -34.44
CA GLN A 53 11.46 -6.82 -33.85
C GLN A 53 12.82 -6.40 -33.25
N LEU A 54 12.83 -5.72 -32.10
CA LEU A 54 14.06 -5.45 -31.35
C LEU A 54 13.83 -5.58 -29.83
N VAL A 55 14.67 -6.43 -29.21
CA VAL A 55 14.72 -6.85 -27.79
C VAL A 55 13.68 -7.91 -27.39
N ALA A 56 14.17 -9.03 -26.85
CA ALA A 56 13.37 -10.04 -26.18
C ALA A 56 13.75 -10.06 -24.68
N ALA A 57 13.15 -9.17 -23.89
CA ALA A 57 13.48 -8.96 -22.48
C ALA A 57 12.67 -9.82 -21.47
N ASP A 58 13.38 -10.40 -20.53
CA ASP A 58 12.92 -10.95 -19.25
C ASP A 58 11.57 -11.72 -19.19
N PRO A 59 11.58 -13.05 -19.44
CA PRO A 59 10.41 -13.90 -19.25
C PRO A 59 9.89 -14.03 -17.81
N LEU A 60 10.56 -13.41 -16.83
CA LEU A 60 10.28 -13.58 -15.41
C LEU A 60 9.49 -12.43 -14.79
N LEU A 61 9.18 -11.39 -15.57
CA LEU A 61 8.29 -10.33 -15.14
C LEU A 61 6.85 -10.81 -15.02
N ASP A 62 6.14 -10.33 -13.99
CA ASP A 62 4.74 -10.67 -13.81
C ASP A 62 3.87 -10.15 -14.97
N GLY A 63 2.95 -11.00 -15.42
CA GLY A 63 2.13 -10.77 -16.60
C GLY A 63 2.88 -10.90 -17.94
N PHE A 64 4.09 -11.45 -17.96
CA PHE A 64 4.76 -11.83 -19.19
C PHE A 64 4.03 -12.99 -19.87
N ASP A 65 3.54 -12.78 -21.09
CA ASP A 65 2.75 -13.75 -21.87
C ASP A 65 3.45 -14.19 -23.17
N GLY A 66 4.76 -13.95 -23.25
CA GLY A 66 5.60 -14.33 -24.38
C GLY A 66 5.92 -13.17 -25.33
N TRP A 67 7.14 -13.19 -25.86
CA TRP A 67 7.63 -12.26 -26.86
C TRP A 67 7.01 -12.54 -28.22
N PRO A 68 6.33 -11.57 -28.86
CA PRO A 68 5.95 -11.71 -30.25
C PRO A 68 7.23 -11.72 -31.11
N ILE A 69 7.37 -12.77 -31.93
CA ILE A 69 8.44 -12.91 -32.92
C ILE A 69 7.77 -13.01 -34.27
N THR A 70 7.81 -11.90 -35.01
CA THR A 70 7.03 -11.72 -36.23
C THR A 70 7.93 -11.50 -37.45
N PHE A 71 7.66 -12.26 -38.50
CA PHE A 71 8.27 -12.12 -39.81
C PHE A 71 7.19 -11.91 -40.87
N GLU A 72 7.34 -10.88 -41.70
CA GLU A 72 6.38 -10.57 -42.75
C GLU A 72 6.59 -11.49 -43.96
N VAL A 73 5.51 -12.14 -44.42
CA VAL A 73 5.53 -13.05 -45.58
C VAL A 73 4.69 -12.49 -46.72
N SER A 74 5.27 -12.40 -47.92
CA SER A 74 4.47 -12.12 -49.13
C SER A 74 3.68 -13.38 -49.56
N ALA A 75 2.39 -13.45 -49.24
CA ALA A 75 1.39 -14.44 -49.71
C ALA A 75 1.95 -15.83 -50.10
N SER A 76 2.15 -16.71 -49.12
CA SER A 76 2.60 -18.09 -49.34
C SER A 76 1.70 -19.12 -48.65
N ARG A 77 1.66 -20.34 -49.19
CA ARG A 77 1.09 -21.54 -48.53
C ARG A 77 2.17 -22.39 -47.85
N ASP A 78 3.42 -21.93 -47.90
CA ASP A 78 4.56 -22.64 -47.31
C ASP A 78 4.46 -22.58 -45.77
N ARG A 79 5.01 -23.61 -45.10
CA ARG A 79 5.10 -23.63 -43.63
C ARG A 79 6.19 -22.64 -43.22
N CYS A 80 5.91 -21.85 -42.19
CA CYS A 80 6.92 -20.97 -41.59
C CYS A 80 7.42 -21.58 -40.28
N GLU A 81 8.73 -21.58 -40.09
CA GLU A 81 9.40 -22.04 -38.89
C GLU A 81 10.39 -20.98 -38.43
N ILE A 82 10.40 -20.68 -37.13
CA ILE A 82 11.36 -19.78 -36.51
C ILE A 82 12.28 -20.61 -35.62
N ALA A 83 13.59 -20.45 -35.77
CA ALA A 83 14.59 -21.03 -34.89
C ALA A 83 15.35 -19.92 -34.16
N LEU A 84 15.38 -20.00 -32.84
CA LEU A 84 16.20 -19.13 -31.99
C LEU A 84 17.53 -19.84 -31.72
N ALA A 85 18.65 -19.16 -31.97
CA ALA A 85 19.97 -19.76 -31.83
C ALA A 85 20.99 -18.82 -31.20
N ARG A 86 21.96 -19.41 -30.47
CA ARG A 86 23.16 -18.76 -29.94
C ARG A 86 24.38 -19.55 -30.36
N ASP A 87 25.39 -18.89 -30.92
CA ASP A 87 26.65 -19.51 -31.34
C ASP A 87 26.46 -20.78 -32.21
N GLY A 88 25.45 -20.74 -33.08
CA GLY A 88 25.08 -21.86 -33.97
C GLY A 88 24.27 -22.97 -33.31
N THR A 89 24.05 -22.93 -32.00
CA THR A 89 23.21 -23.88 -31.26
C THR A 89 21.76 -23.41 -31.26
N THR A 90 20.84 -24.23 -31.75
CA THR A 90 19.40 -23.94 -31.67
C THR A 90 18.93 -24.13 -30.24
N LEU A 91 18.35 -23.08 -29.66
CA LEU A 91 17.77 -23.08 -28.33
C LEU A 91 16.29 -23.41 -28.36
N ARG A 92 15.55 -22.90 -29.36
CA ARG A 92 14.10 -23.07 -29.45
C ARG A 92 13.64 -23.05 -30.90
N ARG A 93 12.64 -23.87 -31.22
CA ARG A 93 11.87 -23.79 -32.48
C ARG A 93 10.44 -23.38 -32.19
N LEU A 94 9.90 -22.53 -33.06
CA LEU A 94 8.53 -22.02 -32.99
C LEU A 94 7.85 -22.21 -34.34
N ASP A 95 6.59 -22.59 -34.31
CA ASP A 95 5.76 -22.78 -35.50
C ASP A 95 5.06 -21.48 -35.88
N GLY A 96 5.08 -21.14 -37.17
CA GLY A 96 4.46 -19.94 -37.71
C GLY A 96 5.44 -18.77 -37.91
N CYS A 97 4.98 -17.78 -38.66
CA CYS A 97 5.71 -16.52 -38.88
C CYS A 97 5.29 -15.40 -37.92
N ASP A 98 4.31 -15.69 -37.07
CA ASP A 98 3.86 -14.86 -35.95
C ASP A 98 3.75 -15.83 -34.78
N ALA A 99 4.80 -15.88 -33.97
CA ALA A 99 4.93 -16.83 -32.88
C ALA A 99 5.22 -16.09 -31.57
N ARG A 100 4.85 -16.70 -30.45
CA ARG A 100 5.20 -16.19 -29.12
C ARG A 100 6.25 -17.06 -28.47
N TRP A 101 7.30 -16.44 -27.94
CA TRP A 101 8.37 -17.11 -27.21
C TRP A 101 8.32 -16.78 -25.72
N ASP A 102 8.23 -17.80 -24.89
CA ASP A 102 8.16 -17.72 -23.43
C ASP A 102 9.53 -17.53 -22.75
N GLY A 103 10.60 -17.30 -23.52
CA GLY A 103 11.95 -17.15 -23.00
C GLY A 103 12.64 -18.47 -22.61
N ARG A 104 12.03 -19.63 -22.89
CA ARG A 104 12.59 -20.96 -22.57
C ARG A 104 13.15 -21.67 -23.80
N ASP A 105 14.11 -22.56 -23.56
CA ASP A 105 14.70 -23.41 -24.60
C ASP A 105 13.84 -24.67 -24.89
N GLU A 106 14.37 -25.64 -25.64
CA GLU A 106 13.69 -26.91 -25.93
C GLU A 106 13.58 -27.84 -24.70
N SER A 107 14.47 -27.69 -23.71
CA SER A 107 14.45 -28.42 -22.44
C SER A 107 13.44 -27.84 -21.45
N GLY A 108 12.99 -26.59 -21.69
CA GLY A 108 12.13 -25.84 -20.80
C GLY A 108 12.92 -24.95 -19.83
N ASP A 109 14.24 -24.88 -19.95
CA ASP A 109 15.10 -24.05 -19.12
C ASP A 109 15.04 -22.60 -19.59
N ILE A 110 15.23 -21.68 -18.67
CA ILE A 110 15.22 -20.25 -18.96
C ILE A 110 16.49 -19.90 -19.74
N VAL A 111 16.33 -19.23 -20.89
CA VAL A 111 17.49 -18.82 -21.69
C VAL A 111 18.24 -17.68 -20.99
N ALA A 112 19.55 -17.89 -20.80
CA ALA A 112 20.44 -16.92 -20.19
C ALA A 112 20.51 -15.62 -21.03
N PRO A 113 20.77 -14.46 -20.41
CA PRO A 113 20.90 -13.18 -21.12
C PRO A 113 21.97 -13.17 -22.22
N GLY A 114 21.82 -12.26 -23.17
CA GLY A 114 22.75 -12.01 -24.27
C GLY A 114 22.14 -12.20 -25.67
N ALA A 115 22.97 -11.95 -26.68
CA ALA A 115 22.57 -11.97 -28.08
C ALA A 115 22.08 -13.36 -28.54
N LEU A 116 21.09 -13.34 -29.43
CA LEU A 116 20.50 -14.46 -30.14
C LEU A 116 20.23 -14.06 -31.60
N VAL A 117 20.07 -15.07 -32.45
CA VAL A 117 19.57 -14.89 -33.82
C VAL A 117 18.26 -15.64 -33.95
N ALA A 118 17.19 -14.93 -34.31
CA ALA A 118 15.95 -15.53 -34.79
C ALA A 118 16.06 -15.74 -36.30
N THR A 119 16.07 -17.00 -36.73
CA THR A 119 16.06 -17.37 -38.14
C THR A 119 14.69 -17.89 -38.52
N ALA A 120 13.98 -17.17 -39.38
CA ALA A 120 12.73 -17.65 -39.96
C ALA A 120 12.98 -18.30 -41.32
N ARG A 121 12.31 -19.42 -41.58
CA ARG A 121 12.39 -20.19 -42.83
C ARG A 121 10.99 -20.46 -43.36
N LEU A 122 10.80 -20.20 -44.66
CA LEU A 122 9.63 -20.67 -45.39
C LEU A 122 9.98 -22.01 -46.05
N VAL A 123 9.33 -23.07 -45.61
CA VAL A 123 9.58 -24.45 -46.02
C VAL A 123 8.39 -24.96 -46.80
N ARG A 124 8.65 -25.53 -47.99
CA ARG A 124 7.61 -26.17 -48.81
C ARG A 124 7.14 -27.47 -48.17
N ALA A 125 6.03 -28.00 -48.66
CA ALA A 125 5.52 -29.32 -48.24
C ALA A 125 6.51 -30.48 -48.47
N ASP A 126 7.45 -30.33 -49.42
CA ASP A 126 8.51 -31.32 -49.68
C ASP A 126 9.75 -31.16 -48.77
N GLY A 127 9.72 -30.20 -47.84
CA GLY A 127 10.83 -29.90 -46.93
C GLY A 127 11.88 -28.95 -47.50
N SER A 128 11.75 -28.50 -48.75
CA SER A 128 12.73 -27.56 -49.33
C SER A 128 12.53 -26.13 -48.83
N GLU A 129 13.63 -25.46 -48.45
CA GLU A 129 13.63 -24.05 -48.06
C GLU A 129 13.42 -23.17 -49.29
N ARG A 130 12.49 -22.20 -49.19
CA ARG A 130 12.17 -21.25 -50.26
C ARG A 130 12.71 -19.85 -49.95
N ALA A 131 12.66 -19.45 -48.69
CA ALA A 131 13.13 -18.16 -48.22
C ALA A 131 13.63 -18.27 -46.78
N ARG A 132 14.58 -17.41 -46.43
CA ARG A 132 15.16 -17.28 -45.10
C ARG A 132 15.33 -15.81 -44.77
N ALA A 133 15.06 -15.47 -43.52
CA ALA A 133 15.33 -14.17 -42.95
C ALA A 133 15.91 -14.34 -41.55
N GLU A 134 16.73 -13.39 -41.12
CA GLU A 134 17.34 -13.38 -39.81
C GLU A 134 17.07 -12.04 -39.14
N SER A 135 16.80 -12.08 -37.84
CA SER A 135 16.75 -10.91 -36.98
C SER A 135 17.65 -11.14 -35.77
N ALA A 136 18.39 -10.11 -35.39
CA ALA A 136 19.13 -10.12 -34.14
C ALA A 136 18.15 -9.88 -32.98
N LEU A 137 18.30 -10.66 -31.91
CA LEU A 137 17.56 -10.51 -30.68
C LEU A 137 18.56 -10.38 -29.53
N GLU A 138 18.22 -9.60 -28.52
CA GLU A 138 18.98 -9.54 -27.28
C GLU A 138 18.06 -10.01 -26.15
N VAL A 139 18.51 -11.03 -25.41
CA VAL A 139 17.84 -11.46 -24.16
C VAL A 139 18.38 -10.61 -23.04
N VAL A 140 17.53 -9.80 -22.43
CA VAL A 140 17.91 -8.96 -21.28
C VAL A 140 17.11 -9.33 -20.04
N ARG A 141 17.55 -8.84 -18.89
CA ARG A 141 16.91 -9.06 -17.58
C ARG A 141 16.66 -7.70 -16.95
N LEU A 142 15.43 -7.47 -16.56
CA LEU A 142 14.94 -6.18 -16.15
C LEU A 142 14.12 -6.38 -14.90
N GLY A 143 14.58 -5.81 -13.79
CA GLY A 143 13.85 -5.85 -12.54
C GLY A 143 14.17 -4.65 -11.68
N ILE A 144 13.45 -4.61 -10.57
CA ILE A 144 13.69 -3.69 -9.47
C ILE A 144 13.94 -4.55 -8.26
N ASP A 145 15.01 -4.28 -7.54
CA ASP A 145 15.36 -5.02 -6.34
C ASP A 145 15.30 -4.17 -5.07
N CYS A 146 15.01 -2.88 -5.17
CA CYS A 146 14.85 -2.01 -4.01
C CYS A 146 13.96 -0.81 -4.35
N VAL A 147 13.05 -0.50 -3.44
CA VAL A 147 12.27 0.74 -3.44
C VAL A 147 12.41 1.41 -2.08
N GLN A 148 13.25 2.43 -2.02
CA GLN A 148 13.35 3.31 -0.87
C GLN A 148 12.35 4.45 -1.01
N LEU A 149 11.57 4.71 0.04
CA LEU A 149 10.66 5.86 0.08
C LEU A 149 11.30 7.02 0.87
N GLU A 150 11.36 8.19 0.25
CA GLU A 150 12.01 9.38 0.79
C GLU A 150 11.08 10.59 0.77
N GLY A 151 11.24 11.46 1.76
CA GLY A 151 10.53 12.72 1.86
C GLY A 151 10.57 13.28 3.29
N PRO A 152 10.48 14.61 3.45
CA PRO A 152 10.60 15.26 4.76
C PRO A 152 9.44 14.93 5.70
N SER A 153 8.33 14.41 5.17
CA SER A 153 7.12 14.08 5.91
C SER A 153 7.04 12.61 6.35
N ARG A 154 8.12 11.83 6.18
CA ARG A 154 8.18 10.44 6.62
C ARG A 154 8.34 10.37 8.14
N VAL A 155 7.45 9.66 8.81
CA VAL A 155 7.44 9.50 10.26
C VAL A 155 7.91 8.08 10.64
N PRO A 156 8.89 7.93 11.57
CA PRO A 156 9.28 6.62 12.08
C PRO A 156 8.12 5.90 12.77
N LEU A 157 7.99 4.60 12.51
CA LEU A 157 7.03 3.73 13.16
C LEU A 157 7.72 2.86 14.22
N LEU A 158 6.95 2.38 15.20
CA LEU A 158 7.43 1.54 16.27
C LEU A 158 6.57 0.29 16.41
N TYR A 159 7.17 -0.88 16.23
CA TYR A 159 6.59 -2.14 16.68
C TYR A 159 6.84 -2.28 18.18
N ARG A 160 5.78 -2.70 18.89
CA ARG A 160 5.81 -2.84 20.35
C ARG A 160 6.26 -4.21 20.85
N ALA A 161 6.41 -5.18 19.96
CA ALA A 161 6.95 -6.49 20.27
C ALA A 161 7.92 -6.93 19.17
N THR A 162 8.99 -7.63 19.54
CA THR A 162 9.94 -8.25 18.60
C THR A 162 10.35 -9.58 19.17
N ALA A 163 10.38 -10.62 18.34
CA ALA A 163 10.68 -11.99 18.76
C ALA A 163 9.80 -12.49 19.93
N GLY A 164 8.54 -12.02 20.00
CA GLY A 164 7.61 -12.34 21.08
C GLY A 164 7.97 -11.72 22.44
N LEU A 165 8.95 -10.82 22.51
CA LEU A 165 9.33 -10.10 23.72
C LEU A 165 8.47 -8.85 23.90
N ARG A 166 7.86 -8.70 25.08
CA ARG A 166 6.88 -7.64 25.41
C ARG A 166 7.45 -6.23 25.42
N ASP A 167 8.75 -6.08 25.61
CA ASP A 167 9.47 -4.80 25.56
C ASP A 167 10.57 -4.86 24.47
N GLY A 168 10.39 -5.76 23.49
CA GLY A 168 11.26 -5.87 22.32
C GLY A 168 10.86 -4.83 21.30
N TRP A 169 11.02 -3.55 21.60
CA TRP A 169 10.72 -2.47 20.67
C TRP A 169 11.54 -2.59 19.39
N TYR A 170 10.92 -2.37 18.22
CA TYR A 170 11.64 -2.25 16.95
C TYR A 170 11.15 -1.03 16.18
N GLU A 171 12.06 -0.09 15.96
CA GLU A 171 11.76 1.16 15.24
C GLU A 171 12.01 0.98 13.74
N VAL A 172 10.96 1.16 12.95
CA VAL A 172 11.06 1.30 11.49
C VAL A 172 11.45 2.75 11.20
N GLY A 173 12.76 2.98 11.13
CA GLY A 173 13.33 4.30 10.90
C GLY A 173 13.00 4.87 9.50
N SER A 174 13.11 6.20 9.36
CA SER A 174 12.86 6.88 8.08
C SER A 174 13.88 6.52 6.97
N ALA A 175 15.07 6.04 7.36
CA ALA A 175 16.10 5.59 6.43
C ALA A 175 15.98 4.11 6.02
N MET A 176 15.07 3.35 6.63
CA MET A 176 14.88 1.94 6.35
C MET A 176 14.21 1.73 4.99
N VAL A 177 14.67 0.73 4.25
CA VAL A 177 14.12 0.31 2.96
C VAL A 177 12.83 -0.47 3.22
N PRO A 178 11.66 0.02 2.80
CA PRO A 178 10.42 -0.69 3.06
C PRO A 178 10.18 -1.85 2.10
N TRP A 179 10.84 -1.91 0.94
CA TRP A 179 10.68 -2.99 -0.03
C TRP A 179 12.02 -3.28 -0.70
N GLN A 180 12.46 -4.53 -0.62
CA GLN A 180 13.71 -4.98 -1.21
C GLN A 180 13.56 -6.42 -1.70
N LEU A 181 14.33 -6.80 -2.71
CA LEU A 181 14.68 -8.18 -3.00
C LEU A 181 16.16 -8.33 -2.69
N ALA A 182 16.49 -9.34 -1.89
CA ALA A 182 17.86 -9.61 -1.48
C ALA A 182 18.12 -11.11 -1.54
N ARG A 183 19.38 -11.50 -1.31
CA ARG A 183 19.74 -12.89 -1.12
C ARG A 183 19.75 -13.19 0.38
N ASP A 184 19.10 -14.27 0.78
CA ASP A 184 19.17 -14.76 2.16
C ASP A 184 20.57 -15.31 2.48
N ALA A 185 20.96 -15.25 3.75
CA ALA A 185 22.26 -15.80 4.15
C ALA A 185 22.36 -17.33 3.97
N SER A 186 21.24 -18.05 3.86
CA SER A 186 21.23 -19.50 3.59
C SER A 186 21.32 -19.89 2.13
N GLU A 187 21.07 -18.95 1.23
CA GLU A 187 21.05 -19.26 -0.18
C GLU A 187 22.46 -19.46 -0.72
N GLY A 188 22.56 -20.27 -1.79
CA GLY A 188 23.82 -20.51 -2.47
C GLY A 188 24.42 -19.22 -3.02
N ALA A 189 25.74 -19.23 -3.26
CA ALA A 189 26.46 -18.09 -3.83
C ALA A 189 25.92 -17.66 -5.21
N ASP A 190 25.24 -18.57 -5.91
CA ASP A 190 24.63 -18.34 -7.21
C ASP A 190 23.27 -17.63 -7.15
N ALA A 191 22.65 -17.52 -5.98
CA ALA A 191 21.41 -16.74 -5.80
C ALA A 191 21.71 -15.23 -5.82
N VAL A 192 20.79 -14.47 -6.40
CA VAL A 192 20.94 -13.02 -6.62
C VAL A 192 19.64 -12.32 -6.26
N ALA A 193 19.59 -10.99 -6.40
CA ALA A 193 18.43 -10.22 -5.97
C ALA A 193 17.15 -10.58 -6.74
N LEU A 194 17.21 -10.91 -8.03
CA LEU A 194 16.00 -11.23 -8.80
C LEU A 194 15.65 -12.72 -8.85
N GLU A 195 16.61 -13.60 -8.57
CA GLU A 195 16.48 -15.05 -8.80
C GLU A 195 17.09 -15.88 -7.68
N LEU A 196 16.46 -17.03 -7.42
CA LEU A 196 17.02 -18.11 -6.62
C LEU A 196 18.22 -18.75 -7.36
N ALA A 197 19.00 -19.57 -6.66
CA ALA A 197 20.19 -20.21 -7.22
C ALA A 197 19.89 -21.13 -8.43
N ASP A 198 18.65 -21.58 -8.60
CA ASP A 198 18.21 -22.41 -9.74
C ASP A 198 17.65 -21.60 -10.92
N GLY A 199 17.69 -20.26 -10.85
CA GLY A 199 17.17 -19.35 -11.87
C GLY A 199 15.66 -19.09 -11.77
N THR A 200 14.98 -19.63 -10.75
CA THR A 200 13.57 -19.29 -10.48
C THR A 200 13.46 -17.84 -10.02
N PRO A 201 12.48 -17.06 -10.50
CA PRO A 201 12.26 -15.68 -10.04
C PRO A 201 11.94 -15.67 -8.54
N ARG A 202 12.42 -14.64 -7.83
CA ARG A 202 11.93 -14.39 -6.47
C ARG A 202 10.48 -13.95 -6.48
N ALA A 203 9.74 -14.38 -5.46
CA ALA A 203 8.45 -13.79 -5.16
C ALA A 203 8.64 -12.32 -4.76
N LEU A 204 7.73 -11.45 -5.19
CA LEU A 204 7.78 -10.05 -4.76
C LEU A 204 7.31 -9.93 -3.31
N PRO A 205 7.99 -9.12 -2.47
CA PRO A 205 7.60 -8.92 -1.08
C PRO A 205 6.15 -8.45 -0.96
N ALA A 206 5.39 -9.12 -0.10
CA ALA A 206 4.02 -8.74 0.22
C ALA A 206 3.99 -7.77 1.41
N PRO A 207 2.98 -6.90 1.53
CA PRO A 207 2.81 -6.08 2.73
C PRO A 207 2.73 -6.94 4.00
N TRP A 208 3.52 -6.58 5.01
CA TRP A 208 3.46 -7.25 6.30
C TRP A 208 2.19 -6.90 7.07
N ASP A 209 1.42 -7.92 7.46
CA ASP A 209 0.11 -7.78 8.09
C ASP A 209 0.11 -7.78 9.62
N ASP A 210 1.14 -8.31 10.28
CA ASP A 210 1.22 -8.21 11.74
C ASP A 210 1.63 -6.78 12.15
N VAL A 211 0.76 -6.15 12.92
CA VAL A 211 0.96 -4.78 13.43
C VAL A 211 1.71 -4.75 14.76
N LEU A 212 1.92 -5.90 15.40
CA LEU A 212 2.56 -6.00 16.72
C LEU A 212 4.06 -6.17 16.63
N SER A 213 4.53 -6.95 15.65
CA SER A 213 5.94 -7.27 15.47
C SER A 213 6.38 -7.14 14.01
N PRO A 214 7.65 -6.79 13.73
CA PRO A 214 8.16 -6.84 12.37
C PRO A 214 8.28 -8.30 11.90
N PRO A 215 8.32 -8.55 10.58
CA PRO A 215 8.66 -9.88 10.09
C PRO A 215 10.12 -10.17 10.45
N LEU A 216 10.40 -11.34 11.01
CA LEU A 216 11.73 -11.66 11.55
C LEU A 216 12.50 -12.58 10.61
N ASP A 217 13.76 -12.24 10.38
CA ASP A 217 14.73 -13.14 9.76
C ASP A 217 16.00 -13.18 10.63
N GLU A 218 16.29 -14.35 11.20
CA GLU A 218 17.49 -14.58 12.03
C GLU A 218 18.81 -14.41 11.25
N ARG A 219 18.73 -14.35 9.92
CA ARG A 219 19.89 -14.26 9.02
C ARG A 219 20.16 -12.85 8.49
N SER A 220 19.21 -11.94 8.64
CA SER A 220 19.39 -10.52 8.34
C SER A 220 20.25 -9.83 9.40
N ASP A 221 20.99 -8.79 9.00
CA ASP A 221 21.88 -8.05 9.92
C ASP A 221 21.09 -7.29 11.01
N ASP A 222 19.85 -6.89 10.71
CA ASP A 222 18.96 -6.15 11.62
C ASP A 222 17.85 -7.01 12.24
N GLY A 223 17.82 -8.31 11.95
CA GLY A 223 16.84 -9.27 12.46
C GLY A 223 15.46 -9.20 11.79
N VAL A 224 15.30 -8.42 10.71
CA VAL A 224 14.06 -8.24 9.98
C VAL A 224 14.11 -8.83 8.58
N GLU A 225 13.01 -9.47 8.21
CA GLU A 225 12.78 -10.03 6.89
C GLU A 225 12.37 -8.91 5.91
N HIS A 226 13.22 -8.62 4.93
CA HIS A 226 13.03 -7.52 3.97
C HIS A 226 12.68 -8.01 2.56
N ASP A 227 12.91 -9.30 2.25
CA ASP A 227 12.82 -9.83 0.89
C ASP A 227 11.53 -10.64 0.63
N THR A 228 10.90 -11.12 1.70
CA THR A 228 9.61 -11.80 1.64
C THR A 228 8.46 -10.84 1.97
N TYR A 229 8.73 -9.82 2.80
CA TYR A 229 7.74 -8.86 3.23
C TYR A 229 8.22 -7.41 3.10
N SER A 230 7.29 -6.53 2.72
CA SER A 230 7.51 -5.09 2.74
C SER A 230 7.08 -4.50 4.08
N LEU A 231 7.90 -3.61 4.64
CA LEU A 231 7.60 -2.91 5.89
C LEU A 231 6.65 -1.73 5.67
N PRO A 232 5.73 -1.46 6.60
CA PRO A 232 4.88 -0.29 6.53
C PRO A 232 5.69 0.99 6.74
N THR A 233 5.21 2.09 6.17
CA THR A 233 5.75 3.43 6.41
C THR A 233 4.63 4.39 6.80
N ALA A 234 4.95 5.41 7.58
CA ALA A 234 3.98 6.46 7.95
C ALA A 234 4.40 7.82 7.39
N TRP A 235 3.41 8.62 7.04
CA TRP A 235 3.56 9.88 6.34
C TRP A 235 2.53 10.89 6.83
N ILE A 236 2.90 12.16 6.88
CA ILE A 236 1.92 13.23 7.09
C ILE A 236 0.95 13.25 5.90
N ALA A 237 -0.35 13.37 6.15
CA ALA A 237 -1.38 13.37 5.12
C ALA A 237 -1.15 14.50 4.10
N GLY A 238 -1.32 14.18 2.82
CA GLY A 238 -1.00 15.09 1.72
C GLY A 238 0.49 15.17 1.37
N ALA A 239 1.35 14.39 2.03
CA ALA A 239 2.78 14.37 1.74
C ALA A 239 3.06 13.90 0.32
N GLU A 240 4.06 14.54 -0.27
CA GLU A 240 4.69 14.10 -1.49
C GLU A 240 5.78 13.08 -1.17
N ILE A 241 5.85 12.01 -1.96
CA ILE A 241 6.80 10.91 -1.74
C ILE A 241 7.69 10.79 -2.98
N THR A 242 9.00 10.69 -2.75
CA THR A 242 9.97 10.29 -3.78
C THR A 242 10.35 8.84 -3.54
N ALA A 243 10.12 7.98 -4.53
CA ALA A 243 10.62 6.63 -4.57
C ALA A 243 12.00 6.61 -5.23
N ARG A 244 13.05 6.25 -4.48
CA ARG A 244 14.36 5.90 -5.04
C ARG A 244 14.34 4.40 -5.33
N VAL A 245 14.38 4.07 -6.61
CA VAL A 245 14.18 2.72 -7.14
C VAL A 245 15.50 2.24 -7.72
N ARG A 246 16.03 1.11 -7.22
CA ARG A 246 17.24 0.49 -7.76
C ARG A 246 16.88 -0.57 -8.79
N LEU A 247 17.53 -0.48 -9.93
CA LEU A 247 17.36 -1.39 -11.07
C LEU A 247 18.35 -2.54 -10.97
N ALA A 248 17.88 -3.75 -11.31
CA ALA A 248 18.67 -4.96 -11.28
C ALA A 248 18.43 -5.82 -12.52
N SER A 249 19.45 -6.55 -12.92
CA SER A 249 19.54 -7.37 -14.13
C SER A 249 20.43 -8.59 -13.97
N ILE A 250 21.10 -8.74 -12.83
CA ILE A 250 21.91 -9.93 -12.52
C ILE A 250 20.97 -11.13 -12.33
N VAL A 251 21.30 -12.24 -12.98
CA VAL A 251 20.61 -13.54 -12.87
C VAL A 251 21.43 -14.56 -12.11
N ALA A 252 20.83 -15.72 -11.83
CA ALA A 252 21.48 -16.82 -11.16
C ALA A 252 22.86 -17.15 -11.76
N GLY A 253 23.84 -17.37 -10.90
CA GLY A 253 25.25 -17.55 -11.29
C GLY A 253 26.00 -16.25 -11.56
N GLY A 254 25.42 -15.08 -11.25
CA GLY A 254 26.09 -13.79 -11.31
C GLY A 254 26.27 -13.24 -12.73
N ILE A 255 25.44 -13.69 -13.68
CA ILE A 255 25.52 -13.25 -15.08
C ILE A 255 24.79 -11.90 -15.19
N GLU A 256 25.49 -10.88 -15.68
CA GLU A 256 24.90 -9.57 -15.95
C GLU A 256 23.97 -9.65 -17.17
N GLY A 257 22.68 -9.40 -16.95
CA GLY A 257 21.63 -9.39 -17.97
C GLY A 257 21.23 -8.01 -18.47
N ALA A 258 21.97 -6.97 -18.11
CA ALA A 258 21.70 -5.61 -18.56
C ALA A 258 21.76 -5.50 -20.11
N PRO A 259 20.92 -4.65 -20.72
CA PRO A 259 20.98 -4.35 -22.15
C PRO A 259 22.34 -3.79 -22.57
N ARG A 260 22.93 -4.35 -23.63
CA ARG A 260 24.24 -3.94 -24.16
C ARG A 260 24.10 -3.21 -25.49
N ASP A 261 23.24 -3.72 -26.36
CA ASP A 261 23.12 -3.25 -27.73
C ASP A 261 21.89 -2.36 -27.95
N VAL A 262 20.91 -2.43 -27.04
CA VAL A 262 19.68 -1.63 -27.09
C VAL A 262 19.53 -0.74 -25.87
N GLU A 263 19.10 0.50 -26.11
CA GLU A 263 18.71 1.43 -25.06
C GLU A 263 17.35 1.00 -24.48
N VAL A 264 17.32 0.72 -23.18
CA VAL A 264 16.10 0.43 -22.44
C VAL A 264 15.88 1.53 -21.41
N ARG A 265 14.62 1.90 -21.20
CA ARG A 265 14.21 2.83 -20.14
C ARG A 265 13.13 2.24 -19.26
N VAL A 266 13.04 2.77 -18.05
CA VAL A 266 11.93 2.53 -17.13
C VAL A 266 10.82 3.52 -17.44
N VAL A 267 9.58 3.02 -17.44
CA VAL A 267 8.38 3.85 -17.57
C VAL A 267 7.76 4.02 -16.19
N ALA A 268 7.52 5.27 -15.81
CA ALA A 268 6.92 5.62 -14.53
C ALA A 268 5.53 4.95 -14.38
N PRO A 269 5.23 4.36 -13.21
CA PRO A 269 3.88 3.93 -12.86
C PRO A 269 2.88 5.09 -12.89
N GLU A 270 1.59 4.77 -13.01
CA GLU A 270 0.53 5.77 -12.81
C GLU A 270 0.65 6.41 -11.42
N GLY A 271 0.49 7.73 -11.35
CA GLY A 271 0.66 8.51 -10.11
C GLY A 271 2.11 8.85 -9.76
N LEU A 272 3.10 8.42 -10.55
CA LEU A 272 4.51 8.79 -10.39
C LEU A 272 5.04 9.51 -11.64
N ALA A 273 6.05 10.36 -11.44
CA ALA A 273 6.84 10.99 -12.49
C ALA A 273 8.33 10.73 -12.22
N ILE A 274 9.05 10.17 -13.20
CA ILE A 274 10.50 9.98 -13.08
C ILE A 274 11.20 11.33 -13.17
N GLU A 275 12.13 11.57 -12.25
CA GLU A 275 13.03 12.71 -12.20
C GLU A 275 14.42 12.29 -12.71
N GLY A 276 14.95 13.01 -13.71
CA GLY A 276 16.29 12.75 -14.23
C GLY A 276 16.33 11.69 -15.32
N GLU A 277 17.34 10.82 -15.29
CA GLU A 277 17.54 9.76 -16.28
C GLU A 277 16.64 8.56 -15.97
N ASP A 278 15.94 8.07 -17.00
CA ASP A 278 15.08 6.88 -16.96
C ASP A 278 15.76 5.66 -17.58
N ARG A 279 17.02 5.80 -18.03
CA ARG A 279 17.78 4.75 -18.69
C ARG A 279 18.06 3.60 -17.72
N PHE A 280 17.80 2.39 -18.18
CA PHE A 280 18.10 1.17 -17.45
C PHE A 280 19.60 0.85 -17.53
N ALA A 281 20.20 0.57 -16.38
CA ALA A 281 21.51 -0.06 -16.23
C ALA A 281 21.55 -0.84 -14.91
N GLU A 282 22.41 -1.86 -14.84
CA GLU A 282 22.60 -2.64 -13.61
C GLU A 282 23.00 -1.73 -12.44
N GLY A 283 22.25 -1.82 -11.33
CA GLY A 283 22.50 -1.04 -10.12
C GLY A 283 22.19 0.45 -10.24
N ALA A 284 21.65 0.92 -11.37
CA ALA A 284 21.24 2.31 -11.51
C ALA A 284 20.07 2.63 -10.57
N GLU A 285 20.04 3.87 -10.07
CA GLU A 285 18.94 4.39 -9.27
C GLU A 285 18.14 5.39 -10.10
N ILE A 286 16.82 5.21 -10.14
CA ILE A 286 15.89 6.22 -10.66
C ILE A 286 15.12 6.83 -9.49
N PHE A 287 14.72 8.08 -9.64
CA PHE A 287 13.91 8.80 -8.66
C PHE A 287 12.53 9.03 -9.26
N ALA A 288 11.48 8.53 -8.62
CA ALA A 288 10.11 8.68 -9.09
C ALA A 288 9.28 9.41 -8.03
N ARG A 289 8.83 10.62 -8.34
CA ARG A 289 8.08 11.50 -7.46
C ARG A 289 6.58 11.31 -7.66
N THR A 290 5.81 11.24 -6.59
CA THR A 290 4.36 11.15 -6.68
C THR A 290 3.76 12.42 -7.28
N THR A 291 2.89 12.29 -8.29
CA THR A 291 2.19 13.43 -8.90
C THR A 291 1.02 13.93 -8.05
N SER A 292 0.53 13.08 -7.15
CA SER A 292 -0.42 13.40 -6.08
C SER A 292 -0.06 12.55 -4.86
N SER A 293 -0.33 13.06 -3.66
CA SER A 293 -0.07 12.28 -2.45
C SER A 293 -0.80 10.93 -2.47
N PRO A 294 -0.09 9.80 -2.29
CA PRO A 294 -0.72 8.50 -2.14
C PRO A 294 -1.35 8.31 -0.75
N VAL A 295 -1.18 9.30 0.15
CA VAL A 295 -1.68 9.34 1.53
C VAL A 295 -2.50 10.62 1.77
N PRO A 296 -3.62 10.83 1.06
CA PRO A 296 -4.34 12.11 1.08
C PRO A 296 -4.95 12.48 2.45
N ALA A 297 -5.18 11.50 3.31
CA ALA A 297 -5.85 11.65 4.61
C ALA A 297 -5.30 10.64 5.65
N VAL A 298 -5.76 10.73 6.90
CA VAL A 298 -5.44 9.71 7.92
C VAL A 298 -6.12 8.39 7.56
N GLY A 299 -5.34 7.35 7.36
CA GLY A 299 -5.83 6.07 6.83
C GLY A 299 -4.71 5.09 6.53
N ARG A 300 -5.07 3.90 6.07
CA ARG A 300 -4.17 2.85 5.60
C ARG A 300 -4.32 2.72 4.09
N TYR A 301 -3.20 2.75 3.39
CA TYR A 301 -3.14 2.72 1.94
C TYR A 301 -2.19 1.61 1.49
N ASP A 302 -2.73 0.58 0.86
CA ASP A 302 -1.95 -0.45 0.20
C ASP A 302 -1.78 -0.02 -1.27
N VAL A 303 -0.56 0.36 -1.65
CA VAL A 303 -0.24 0.85 -3.00
C VAL A 303 0.60 -0.16 -3.77
N ALA A 304 0.33 -0.25 -5.07
CA ALA A 304 1.04 -1.13 -5.98
C ALA A 304 1.56 -0.32 -7.17
N TRP A 305 2.86 -0.16 -7.27
CA TRP A 305 3.48 0.65 -8.33
C TRP A 305 3.97 -0.23 -9.46
N ARG A 306 3.24 -0.22 -10.59
CA ARG A 306 3.56 -1.07 -11.74
C ARG A 306 4.63 -0.43 -12.63
N PHE A 307 5.89 -0.79 -12.41
CA PHE A 307 7.00 -0.36 -13.27
C PHE A 307 7.07 -1.22 -14.53
N THR A 308 7.06 -0.57 -15.68
CA THR A 308 7.21 -1.23 -16.99
C THR A 308 8.46 -0.71 -17.69
N PHE A 309 8.86 -1.37 -18.78
CA PHE A 309 10.07 -1.02 -19.51
C PHE A 309 9.76 -0.80 -20.99
N GLU A 310 10.58 0.01 -21.64
CA GLU A 310 10.55 0.23 -23.09
C GLU A 310 11.94 0.11 -23.68
N ALA A 311 12.04 -0.51 -24.85
CA ALA A 311 13.25 -0.57 -25.64
C ALA A 311 13.19 0.43 -26.80
N ARG A 312 14.32 1.05 -27.12
CA ARG A 312 14.43 1.95 -28.26
C ARG A 312 14.70 1.16 -29.53
N ARG A 313 13.82 1.31 -30.52
CA ARG A 313 13.93 0.71 -31.85
C ARG A 313 14.98 1.43 -32.69
N GLY A 314 15.44 0.78 -33.76
CA GLY A 314 16.41 1.34 -34.71
C GLY A 314 15.91 2.60 -35.45
N ASP A 315 14.60 2.81 -35.54
CA ASP A 315 13.97 4.04 -36.05
C ASP A 315 13.88 5.17 -34.99
N GLY A 316 14.32 4.89 -33.77
CA GLY A 316 14.31 5.80 -32.63
C GLY A 316 13.02 5.80 -31.82
N ALA A 317 11.98 5.06 -32.23
CA ALA A 317 10.73 4.94 -31.49
C ALA A 317 10.89 4.03 -30.27
N TRP A 318 10.07 4.26 -29.23
CA TRP A 318 10.01 3.39 -28.05
C TRP A 318 8.99 2.28 -28.25
N GLN A 319 9.36 1.07 -27.85
CA GLN A 319 8.51 -0.10 -27.88
C GLN A 319 8.40 -0.71 -26.50
N ARG A 320 7.17 -1.03 -26.10
CA ARG A 320 6.89 -1.66 -24.82
C ARG A 320 7.50 -3.06 -24.74
N ILE A 321 8.12 -3.32 -23.60
CA ILE A 321 8.53 -4.65 -23.15
C ILE A 321 7.37 -5.29 -22.36
N PRO A 322 6.87 -6.49 -22.71
CA PRO A 322 5.84 -7.18 -21.92
C PRO A 322 6.32 -7.50 -20.49
N GLY A 323 5.36 -7.55 -19.55
CA GLY A 323 5.64 -7.73 -18.12
C GLY A 323 5.76 -6.42 -17.34
N ALA A 324 5.89 -6.54 -16.02
CA ALA A 324 6.18 -5.46 -15.08
C ALA A 324 6.76 -5.98 -13.76
N THR A 325 7.44 -5.12 -13.01
CA THR A 325 7.66 -5.31 -11.57
C THR A 325 6.67 -4.45 -10.80
N THR A 326 5.95 -5.04 -9.84
CA THR A 326 4.91 -4.35 -9.08
C THR A 326 5.18 -4.44 -7.58
N PRO A 327 6.06 -3.60 -7.01
CA PRO A 327 6.25 -3.51 -5.58
C PRO A 327 4.94 -3.17 -4.88
N ALA A 328 4.58 -3.96 -3.87
CA ALA A 328 3.43 -3.73 -3.00
C ALA A 328 3.94 -3.07 -1.71
N LEU A 329 3.31 -1.96 -1.30
CA LEU A 329 3.75 -1.13 -0.18
C LEU A 329 2.55 -0.81 0.71
N ARG A 330 2.77 -0.73 2.03
CA ARG A 330 1.78 -0.24 3.00
C ARG A 330 2.18 1.12 3.53
N LEU A 331 1.31 2.10 3.34
CA LEU A 331 1.48 3.48 3.79
C LEU A 331 0.39 3.84 4.82
N TYR A 332 0.76 4.53 5.88
CA TYR A 332 -0.17 5.14 6.83
C TYR A 332 -0.13 6.67 6.71
N GLY A 333 -1.31 7.29 6.65
CA GLY A 333 -1.44 8.75 6.76
C GLY A 333 -1.63 9.19 8.21
N LEU A 334 -0.94 10.25 8.62
CA LEU A 334 -1.01 10.89 9.94
C LEU A 334 -1.41 12.37 9.80
N VAL A 335 -1.93 13.01 10.85
CA VAL A 335 -2.24 14.44 10.82
C VAL A 335 -0.96 15.27 10.78
N ALA A 336 0.01 14.91 11.62
CA ALA A 336 1.33 15.54 11.71
C ALA A 336 2.36 14.57 12.34
N GLU A 337 3.57 15.06 12.61
CA GLU A 337 4.55 14.30 13.40
C GLU A 337 4.03 14.01 14.82
N PRO A 338 4.39 12.86 15.43
CA PRO A 338 3.95 12.52 16.78
C PRO A 338 4.30 13.57 17.83
N VAL A 339 3.36 13.89 18.70
CA VAL A 339 3.44 15.00 19.65
C VAL A 339 3.66 14.49 21.08
N PHE A 340 4.92 14.24 21.43
CA PHE A 340 5.32 13.85 22.79
C PHE A 340 6.36 14.80 23.38
N ASP A 341 6.59 14.71 24.69
CA ASP A 341 7.64 15.48 25.37
C ASP A 341 9.05 14.93 25.09
N LEU A 342 9.12 13.67 24.69
CA LEU A 342 10.37 12.97 24.39
C LEU A 342 10.30 12.42 22.96
N ASP A 343 11.44 12.42 22.29
CA ASP A 343 11.62 11.97 20.92
C ASP A 343 12.42 10.65 20.87
N ARG A 344 12.03 9.67 21.68
CA ARG A 344 12.66 8.35 21.76
C ARG A 344 11.64 7.27 22.09
N VAL A 345 11.97 6.01 21.86
CA VAL A 345 11.17 4.86 22.33
C VAL A 345 10.81 5.00 23.82
N PRO A 346 9.54 4.79 24.23
CA PRO A 346 8.40 4.35 23.41
C PRO A 346 7.58 5.49 22.75
N TYR A 347 8.01 6.75 22.84
CA TYR A 347 7.35 7.96 22.34
C TYR A 347 7.48 8.12 20.81
N ARG A 348 6.91 7.15 20.10
CA ARG A 348 6.81 7.07 18.63
C ARG A 348 5.38 6.73 18.24
N ALA A 349 5.07 6.83 16.95
CA ALA A 349 3.82 6.28 16.41
C ALA A 349 3.91 4.74 16.41
N TRP A 350 3.07 4.07 17.20
CA TRP A 350 3.04 2.61 17.23
C TRP A 350 2.23 2.06 16.06
N VAL A 351 2.74 1.02 15.39
CA VAL A 351 2.11 0.48 14.17
C VAL A 351 0.67 0.04 14.42
N ASP A 352 0.41 -0.68 15.52
CA ASP A 352 -0.93 -1.19 15.84
C ASP A 352 -1.92 -0.11 16.27
N VAL A 353 -1.44 0.97 16.87
CA VAL A 353 -2.26 2.14 17.22
C VAL A 353 -2.61 2.94 15.97
N VAL A 354 -1.62 3.18 15.10
CA VAL A 354 -1.83 3.88 13.82
C VAL A 354 -2.77 3.09 12.91
N ASP A 355 -2.60 1.77 12.77
CA ASP A 355 -3.49 0.91 11.96
C ASP A 355 -4.93 0.92 12.50
N ARG A 356 -5.09 0.91 13.83
CA ARG A 356 -6.39 1.02 14.48
C ARG A 356 -7.07 2.36 14.21
N ILE A 357 -6.34 3.47 14.38
CA ILE A 357 -6.87 4.82 14.11
C ILE A 357 -7.19 4.97 12.62
N ALA A 358 -6.33 4.45 11.74
CA ALA A 358 -6.57 4.41 10.30
C ALA A 358 -7.90 3.72 9.96
N THR A 359 -8.25 2.65 10.69
CA THR A 359 -9.55 1.96 10.53
C THR A 359 -10.73 2.79 11.06
N TRP A 360 -10.55 3.60 12.11
CA TRP A 360 -11.61 4.47 12.63
C TRP A 360 -11.88 5.68 11.74
N VAL A 361 -10.84 6.26 11.15
CA VAL A 361 -10.96 7.42 10.25
C VAL A 361 -11.29 6.99 8.81
N ASP A 362 -10.79 5.81 8.38
CA ASP A 362 -11.04 5.21 7.07
C ASP A 362 -10.74 6.16 5.89
N GLY A 363 -9.65 6.93 5.98
CA GLY A 363 -9.26 7.87 4.93
C GLY A 363 -10.21 9.06 4.75
N ALA A 364 -11.17 9.28 5.65
CA ALA A 364 -12.18 10.32 5.49
C ALA A 364 -11.62 11.73 5.68
N SER A 365 -10.60 11.91 6.52
CA SER A 365 -10.12 13.25 6.89
C SER A 365 -8.64 13.31 7.30
N ALA A 366 -8.06 14.49 7.10
CA ALA A 366 -6.81 14.91 7.73
C ALA A 366 -7.03 16.07 8.73
N ASP A 367 -8.27 16.50 8.93
CA ASP A 367 -8.60 17.55 9.90
C ASP A 367 -8.42 17.03 11.33
N GLU A 368 -7.68 17.79 12.12
CA GLU A 368 -7.33 17.44 13.50
C GLU A 368 -8.57 17.12 14.35
N ARG A 369 -9.66 17.89 14.21
CA ARG A 369 -10.87 17.72 15.02
C ARG A 369 -11.66 16.50 14.57
N GLU A 370 -11.79 16.29 13.26
CA GLU A 370 -12.49 15.12 12.73
C GLU A 370 -11.77 13.82 13.12
N VAL A 371 -10.43 13.80 13.06
CA VAL A 371 -9.63 12.65 13.48
C VAL A 371 -9.73 12.44 15.00
N ALA A 372 -9.63 13.50 15.81
CA ALA A 372 -9.82 13.39 17.27
C ALA A 372 -11.24 12.88 17.63
N ALA A 373 -12.26 13.29 16.88
CA ALA A 373 -13.63 12.81 17.07
C ALA A 373 -13.74 11.31 16.78
N ALA A 374 -13.15 10.83 15.68
CA ALA A 374 -13.09 9.42 15.35
C ALA A 374 -12.34 8.60 16.42
N ILE A 375 -11.28 9.15 17.02
CA ILE A 375 -10.57 8.50 18.13
C ILE A 375 -11.45 8.39 19.37
N VAL A 376 -12.16 9.47 19.76
CA VAL A 376 -13.11 9.43 20.88
C VAL A 376 -14.19 8.38 20.66
N GLU A 377 -14.79 8.36 19.46
CA GLU A 377 -15.81 7.37 19.11
C GLU A 377 -15.24 5.96 19.14
N GLY A 378 -14.10 5.71 18.48
CA GLY A 378 -13.44 4.42 18.45
C GLY A 378 -13.14 3.86 19.84
N ILE A 379 -12.63 4.70 20.75
CA ILE A 379 -12.41 4.34 22.16
C ILE A 379 -13.75 4.00 22.82
N TYR A 380 -14.76 4.87 22.68
CA TYR A 380 -16.05 4.75 23.37
C TYR A 380 -16.89 3.56 22.89
N THR A 381 -16.93 3.29 21.58
CA THR A 381 -17.85 2.31 20.97
C THR A 381 -17.19 1.01 20.55
N THR A 382 -15.93 1.03 20.11
CA THR A 382 -15.34 -0.08 19.35
C THR A 382 -14.38 -0.91 20.18
N MET A 383 -13.69 -0.30 21.16
CA MET A 383 -12.66 -0.99 21.96
C MET A 383 -13.20 -2.00 22.99
N GLY A 384 -14.53 -2.07 23.17
CA GLY A 384 -15.17 -2.98 24.12
C GLY A 384 -14.81 -2.70 25.58
N LEU A 385 -14.55 -1.43 25.90
CA LEU A 385 -14.19 -0.97 27.24
C LEU A 385 -15.44 -0.79 28.11
N ARG A 386 -15.26 -0.88 29.43
CA ARG A 386 -16.31 -0.62 30.42
C ARG A 386 -15.78 0.22 31.58
N TYR A 387 -16.59 1.15 32.05
CA TYR A 387 -16.24 1.97 33.20
C TYR A 387 -16.18 1.16 34.50
N ASP A 388 -15.24 1.48 35.40
CA ASP A 388 -15.19 0.93 36.75
C ASP A 388 -16.24 1.60 37.66
N THR A 389 -17.43 1.02 37.70
CA THR A 389 -18.53 1.48 38.57
C THR A 389 -18.33 1.10 40.04
N ALA A 390 -17.45 0.14 40.35
CA ALA A 390 -17.29 -0.34 41.72
C ALA A 390 -16.48 0.63 42.58
N ARG A 391 -15.40 1.19 42.03
CA ARG A 391 -14.47 2.08 42.78
C ARG A 391 -14.05 3.33 42.01
N GLY A 392 -14.25 3.40 40.70
CA GLY A 392 -13.68 4.43 39.84
C GLY A 392 -12.15 4.43 39.80
N ALA A 393 -11.53 3.28 40.06
CA ALA A 393 -10.09 3.15 40.13
C ALA A 393 -9.45 3.06 38.74
N SER A 394 -8.27 3.66 38.59
CA SER A 394 -7.47 3.55 37.38
C SER A 394 -6.77 2.19 37.33
N PHE A 395 -6.71 1.58 36.15
CA PHE A 395 -6.12 0.25 35.94
C PHE A 395 -4.83 0.29 35.12
N TYR A 396 -4.58 1.39 34.42
CA TYR A 396 -3.46 1.58 33.50
C TYR A 396 -2.74 2.91 33.68
N THR A 397 -3.36 3.89 34.34
CA THR A 397 -2.75 5.20 34.62
C THR A 397 -2.40 5.37 36.09
N ASP A 398 -1.17 5.78 36.37
CA ASP A 398 -0.68 6.13 37.70
C ASP A 398 -0.33 7.62 37.78
N TYR A 399 -0.33 8.19 38.98
CA TYR A 399 0.10 9.56 39.25
C TYR A 399 1.32 9.57 40.18
N ALA A 400 2.23 10.53 39.99
CA ALA A 400 3.39 10.66 40.85
C ALA A 400 3.01 11.26 42.22
N THR A 401 2.30 12.38 42.22
CA THR A 401 1.82 13.09 43.42
C THR A 401 0.59 13.93 43.08
N ASP A 402 -0.48 13.87 43.88
CA ASP A 402 -1.65 14.77 43.79
C ASP A 402 -2.08 15.08 42.34
N PHE A 403 -2.35 14.03 41.55
CA PHE A 403 -2.69 14.04 40.12
C PHE A 403 -1.65 14.57 39.10
N SER A 404 -0.51 15.09 39.54
CA SER A 404 0.59 15.48 38.64
C SER A 404 1.38 14.28 38.11
N GLY A 405 1.94 14.42 36.90
CA GLY A 405 2.82 13.41 36.32
C GLY A 405 2.11 12.11 35.96
N ALA A 406 0.92 12.22 35.36
CA ALA A 406 0.17 11.08 34.87
C ALA A 406 1.04 10.20 33.95
N THR A 407 1.15 8.92 34.31
CA THR A 407 1.95 7.92 33.59
C THR A 407 1.05 6.77 33.18
N PHE A 408 0.86 6.62 31.87
CA PHE A 408 0.04 5.59 31.26
C PHE A 408 0.91 4.38 30.87
N SER A 409 0.57 3.21 31.41
CA SER A 409 1.20 1.96 30.99
C SER A 409 0.54 1.45 29.71
N MET A 410 0.98 2.02 28.60
CA MET A 410 0.40 1.79 27.29
C MET A 410 0.55 0.32 26.87
N GLN A 411 1.73 -0.28 27.09
CA GLN A 411 1.95 -1.69 26.79
C GLN A 411 0.96 -2.60 27.53
N ARG A 412 0.74 -2.37 28.83
CA ARG A 412 -0.23 -3.13 29.64
C ARG A 412 -1.66 -2.97 29.12
N PHE A 413 -2.03 -1.77 28.68
CA PHE A 413 -3.35 -1.50 28.13
C PHE A 413 -3.58 -2.21 26.81
N GLU A 414 -2.62 -2.12 25.90
CA GLU A 414 -2.68 -2.78 24.60
C GLU A 414 -2.61 -4.32 24.71
N GLU A 415 -2.05 -4.86 25.79
CA GLU A 415 -2.11 -6.28 26.15
C GLU A 415 -3.40 -6.67 26.91
N ARG A 416 -4.26 -5.70 27.26
CA ARG A 416 -5.42 -5.91 28.14
C ARG A 416 -5.05 -6.58 29.47
N ALA A 417 -3.89 -6.23 30.06
CA ALA A 417 -3.36 -6.89 31.26
C ALA A 417 -4.27 -6.78 32.50
N SER A 418 -5.16 -5.78 32.53
CA SER A 418 -6.18 -5.57 33.58
C SER A 418 -7.61 -5.79 33.05
N GLY A 419 -7.77 -6.42 31.88
CA GLY A 419 -9.06 -6.65 31.20
C GLY A 419 -9.56 -5.43 30.40
N SER A 420 -10.87 -5.29 30.27
CA SER A 420 -11.51 -4.15 29.56
C SER A 420 -12.01 -3.05 30.50
N VAL A 421 -11.62 -3.08 31.77
CA VAL A 421 -12.07 -2.11 32.77
C VAL A 421 -11.18 -0.89 32.72
N VAL A 422 -11.79 0.28 32.66
CA VAL A 422 -11.11 1.59 32.64
C VAL A 422 -11.84 2.56 33.56
N ASN A 423 -11.14 3.59 34.05
CA ASN A 423 -11.79 4.78 34.60
C ASN A 423 -11.52 6.01 33.70
N CYS A 424 -11.87 7.21 34.20
CA CYS A 424 -11.62 8.45 33.48
C CYS A 424 -10.13 8.72 33.25
N SER A 425 -9.26 8.38 34.21
CA SER A 425 -7.81 8.53 34.08
C SER A 425 -7.26 7.70 32.93
N ASP A 426 -7.68 6.43 32.84
CA ASP A 426 -7.31 5.51 31.76
C ASP A 426 -7.82 6.02 30.41
N ALA A 427 -9.12 6.35 30.32
CA ALA A 427 -9.75 6.84 29.09
C ALA A 427 -9.08 8.11 28.54
N ALA A 428 -8.84 9.11 29.39
CA ALA A 428 -8.12 10.32 29.01
C ALA A 428 -6.67 10.01 28.58
N SER A 429 -6.00 9.07 29.25
CA SER A 429 -4.64 8.67 28.88
C SER A 429 -4.56 7.96 27.53
N ILE A 430 -5.51 7.08 27.23
CA ILE A 430 -5.63 6.40 25.93
C ILE A 430 -5.84 7.44 24.83
N LEU A 431 -6.81 8.34 25.02
CA LEU A 431 -7.16 9.38 24.07
C LEU A 431 -5.96 10.30 23.80
N THR A 432 -5.30 10.81 24.84
CA THR A 432 -4.09 11.64 24.68
C THR A 432 -2.97 10.88 23.98
N ALA A 433 -2.66 9.64 24.39
CA ALA A 433 -1.59 8.87 23.77
C ALA A 433 -1.86 8.62 22.27
N TYR A 434 -3.08 8.23 21.92
CA TYR A 434 -3.47 7.90 20.56
C TYR A 434 -3.47 9.12 19.65
N ALA A 435 -4.10 10.21 20.09
CA ALA A 435 -4.12 11.47 19.35
C ALA A 435 -2.69 11.99 19.10
N ASN A 436 -1.85 11.94 20.14
CA ASN A 436 -0.46 12.39 20.04
C ASN A 436 0.37 11.50 19.10
N MET A 437 0.12 10.19 19.00
CA MET A 437 0.81 9.31 18.03
C MET A 437 0.53 9.68 16.57
N VAL A 438 -0.64 10.25 16.28
CA VAL A 438 -1.01 10.68 14.91
C VAL A 438 -0.83 12.18 14.70
N GLY A 439 -0.21 12.88 15.65
CA GLY A 439 0.23 14.26 15.49
C GLY A 439 -0.73 15.34 16.02
N ILE A 440 -1.74 14.95 16.80
CA ILE A 440 -2.71 15.87 17.41
C ILE A 440 -2.22 16.24 18.82
N ASP A 441 -2.02 17.52 19.14
CA ASP A 441 -1.57 17.94 20.49
C ASP A 441 -2.74 18.02 21.47
N LEU A 442 -3.23 16.86 21.87
CA LEU A 442 -4.18 16.73 22.96
C LEU A 442 -3.45 16.66 24.30
N ARG A 443 -4.03 17.28 25.33
CA ARG A 443 -3.42 17.42 26.65
C ARG A 443 -4.35 16.96 27.75
N TYR A 444 -3.75 16.41 28.78
CA TYR A 444 -4.42 15.76 29.88
C TYR A 444 -4.79 16.80 30.95
N HIS A 445 -6.06 16.80 31.37
CA HIS A 445 -6.57 17.68 32.43
C HIS A 445 -7.33 16.89 33.49
N ILE A 446 -7.36 17.43 34.71
CA ILE A 446 -8.18 16.90 35.80
C ILE A 446 -9.19 17.96 36.23
N LEU A 447 -10.46 17.58 36.18
CA LEU A 447 -11.55 18.34 36.76
C LEU A 447 -11.67 18.05 38.25
N THR A 448 -11.65 19.10 39.06
CA THR A 448 -11.87 19.01 40.50
C THR A 448 -12.85 20.07 40.98
N ASN A 449 -13.38 19.91 42.18
CA ASN A 449 -14.11 20.99 42.84
C ASN A 449 -13.14 22.12 43.23
N VAL A 450 -13.55 23.38 43.09
CA VAL A 450 -12.79 24.56 43.52
C VAL A 450 -12.42 24.56 45.01
N ALA A 451 -13.19 23.84 45.85
CA ALA A 451 -12.90 23.61 47.26
C ALA A 451 -11.93 22.43 47.52
N GLY A 452 -11.49 21.74 46.47
CA GLY A 452 -10.54 20.63 46.48
C GLY A 452 -11.14 19.28 46.08
N ALA A 453 -10.30 18.36 45.60
CA ALA A 453 -10.69 17.04 45.09
C ALA A 453 -11.37 16.12 46.11
N GLN A 454 -11.20 16.36 47.42
CA GLN A 454 -11.88 15.57 48.45
C GLN A 454 -13.37 15.90 48.57
N VAL A 455 -13.79 17.08 48.09
CA VAL A 455 -15.19 17.52 48.11
C VAL A 455 -15.97 16.86 46.97
N GLY A 456 -15.37 16.78 45.78
CA GLY A 456 -16.04 16.29 44.57
C GLY A 456 -17.13 17.23 44.05
N PHE A 457 -17.80 16.84 42.98
CA PHE A 457 -18.92 17.57 42.37
C PHE A 457 -20.01 16.59 41.92
N ASP A 458 -21.25 17.06 41.96
CA ASP A 458 -22.43 16.28 41.58
C ASP A 458 -22.55 16.19 40.06
N LEU A 459 -23.06 15.06 39.57
CA LEU A 459 -23.25 14.80 38.15
C LEU A 459 -24.70 15.09 37.72
N ASN A 460 -24.85 15.48 36.47
CA ASN A 460 -26.10 15.26 35.75
C ASN A 460 -26.15 13.80 35.27
N TYR A 461 -27.21 13.42 34.55
CA TYR A 461 -27.26 12.11 33.90
C TYR A 461 -26.15 12.00 32.85
N ILE A 462 -25.35 10.94 32.96
CA ILE A 462 -24.31 10.60 31.99
C ILE A 462 -24.48 9.16 31.52
N ARG A 463 -23.91 8.82 30.36
CA ARG A 463 -23.76 7.43 29.94
C ARG A 463 -22.29 7.07 29.86
N ALA A 464 -21.79 6.40 30.89
CA ALA A 464 -20.41 5.93 30.93
C ALA A 464 -20.10 4.93 29.81
N ILE A 465 -18.83 4.84 29.42
CA ILE A 465 -18.33 3.89 28.42
C ILE A 465 -18.70 2.44 28.78
N GLY A 466 -19.23 1.72 27.79
CA GLY A 466 -19.79 0.38 27.97
C GLY A 466 -21.18 0.34 28.65
N GLY A 467 -21.71 1.47 29.10
CA GLY A 467 -23.06 1.63 29.62
C GLY A 467 -24.10 1.74 28.51
N THR A 468 -25.32 1.26 28.77
CA THR A 468 -26.43 1.30 27.80
C THR A 468 -27.46 2.38 28.11
N GLU A 469 -27.51 2.84 29.36
CA GLU A 469 -28.49 3.81 29.86
C GLU A 469 -27.78 5.02 30.49
N PHE A 470 -28.49 6.14 30.53
CA PHE A 470 -28.08 7.33 31.27
C PHE A 470 -28.37 7.14 32.77
N ASP A 471 -27.41 7.47 33.61
CA ASP A 471 -27.48 7.33 35.07
C ASP A 471 -26.80 8.54 35.73
N GLU A 472 -27.44 9.11 36.75
CA GLU A 472 -26.85 10.16 37.59
C GLU A 472 -25.98 9.57 38.73
N THR A 473 -26.09 8.26 38.98
CA THR A 473 -25.35 7.48 39.98
C THR A 473 -24.52 6.34 39.36
N PRO A 474 -23.55 6.64 38.48
CA PRO A 474 -22.82 5.63 37.70
C PRO A 474 -21.94 4.68 38.54
N PHE A 475 -21.96 4.79 39.87
CA PHE A 475 -21.19 3.96 40.78
C PHE A 475 -22.10 3.02 41.58
N ASP A 476 -21.66 1.78 41.78
CA ASP A 476 -22.39 0.73 42.53
C ASP A 476 -22.71 1.14 43.98
N SER A 477 -21.98 2.13 44.50
CA SER A 477 -22.23 2.75 45.81
C SER A 477 -23.47 3.65 45.87
N GLY A 478 -24.12 3.93 44.73
CA GLY A 478 -25.21 4.90 44.60
C GLY A 478 -24.75 6.36 44.69
N ARG A 479 -23.45 6.64 44.57
CA ARG A 479 -22.91 8.00 44.58
C ARG A 479 -23.19 8.67 43.22
N GLY A 480 -23.79 9.86 43.25
CA GLY A 480 -24.07 10.65 42.04
C GLY A 480 -23.07 11.77 41.76
N GLY A 481 -21.78 11.49 41.93
CA GLY A 481 -20.76 12.53 41.88
C GLY A 481 -19.34 12.00 41.70
N PHE A 482 -18.49 12.80 41.07
CA PHE A 482 -17.07 12.53 40.91
C PHE A 482 -16.25 13.27 41.97
N ARG A 483 -15.23 12.60 42.53
CA ARG A 483 -14.21 13.31 43.33
C ARG A 483 -13.28 14.13 42.44
N TYR A 484 -12.98 13.58 41.29
CA TYR A 484 -12.29 14.21 40.18
C TYR A 484 -12.72 13.49 38.89
N HIS A 485 -12.52 14.13 37.74
CA HIS A 485 -12.73 13.52 36.43
C HIS A 485 -11.59 13.90 35.49
N ALA A 486 -10.94 12.93 34.87
CA ALA A 486 -9.90 13.20 33.90
C ALA A 486 -10.49 13.35 32.50
N ILE A 487 -10.07 14.40 31.80
CA ILE A 487 -10.50 14.71 30.44
C ILE A 487 -9.29 15.09 29.59
N VAL A 488 -9.54 15.36 28.33
CA VAL A 488 -8.53 15.80 27.39
C VAL A 488 -8.94 17.13 26.76
N GLY A 489 -7.98 18.02 26.57
CA GLY A 489 -8.19 19.34 25.99
C GLY A 489 -7.23 19.62 24.85
N SER A 490 -7.66 20.42 23.89
CA SER A 490 -6.81 20.92 22.81
C SER A 490 -6.31 22.33 23.11
N ARG A 491 -5.28 22.79 22.38
CA ARG A 491 -4.71 24.15 22.55
C ARG A 491 -5.71 25.28 22.34
N ASP A 492 -6.75 25.06 21.55
CA ASP A 492 -7.84 26.02 21.33
C ASP A 492 -8.88 26.03 22.46
N GLY A 493 -8.67 25.23 23.51
CA GLY A 493 -9.51 25.17 24.70
C GLY A 493 -10.70 24.22 24.59
N ARG A 494 -10.88 23.48 23.49
CA ARG A 494 -11.98 22.51 23.37
C ARG A 494 -11.73 21.27 24.23
N THR A 495 -12.83 20.65 24.65
CA THR A 495 -12.83 19.47 25.51
C THR A 495 -13.20 18.20 24.73
N TRP A 496 -12.46 17.14 25.03
CA TRP A 496 -12.63 15.79 24.50
C TRP A 496 -12.71 14.80 25.67
N ASP A 497 -13.67 13.89 25.63
CA ASP A 497 -13.86 12.89 26.68
C ASP A 497 -14.40 11.58 26.09
N ALA A 498 -13.58 10.54 26.15
CA ALA A 498 -13.94 9.19 25.70
C ALA A 498 -14.52 8.33 26.84
N THR A 499 -14.64 8.86 28.06
CA THR A 499 -15.12 8.12 29.23
C THR A 499 -16.63 7.98 29.25
N LEU A 500 -17.34 8.96 28.71
CA LEU A 500 -18.79 9.09 28.85
C LEU A 500 -19.40 9.85 27.66
N ALA A 501 -20.70 9.68 27.48
CA ALA A 501 -21.54 10.60 26.74
C ALA A 501 -22.32 11.48 27.72
N VAL A 502 -22.51 12.75 27.35
CA VAL A 502 -23.39 13.68 28.06
C VAL A 502 -24.73 13.79 27.34
N ASP A 503 -25.69 14.49 27.96
CA ASP A 503 -26.96 14.77 27.32
C ASP A 503 -26.84 15.92 26.30
N GLY A 504 -27.28 15.66 25.08
CA GLY A 504 -27.25 16.57 23.94
C GLY A 504 -28.58 17.28 23.67
N ASP A 505 -29.63 17.04 24.46
CA ASP A 505 -30.94 17.66 24.24
C ASP A 505 -31.09 19.04 24.94
N GLY A 506 -30.10 19.41 25.77
CA GLY A 506 -30.08 20.65 26.55
C GLY A 506 -30.75 20.59 27.93
N THR A 507 -31.23 19.43 28.36
CA THR A 507 -31.94 19.18 29.63
C THR A 507 -31.27 18.07 30.45
N PRO A 508 -29.98 18.20 30.81
CA PRO A 508 -29.16 17.08 31.33
C PRO A 508 -29.65 16.48 32.67
N ALA A 509 -30.59 17.14 33.36
CA ALA A 509 -31.16 16.69 34.62
C ALA A 509 -32.47 15.87 34.47
N ALA A 510 -33.03 15.72 33.27
CA ALA A 510 -34.31 15.02 33.10
C ALA A 510 -34.45 14.32 31.73
N PRO A 511 -35.12 13.15 31.66
CA PRO A 511 -35.36 12.46 30.40
C PRO A 511 -36.38 13.20 29.50
N PRO A 512 -36.38 12.92 28.18
CA PRO A 512 -35.53 11.95 27.48
C PRO A 512 -34.11 12.46 27.20
N HIS A 513 -33.10 11.62 27.38
CA HIS A 513 -31.71 11.99 27.09
C HIS A 513 -31.32 11.66 25.65
N LEU A 514 -30.59 12.56 25.01
CA LEU A 514 -29.99 12.34 23.69
C LEU A 514 -28.47 12.15 23.85
N PRO A 515 -27.90 10.97 23.56
CA PRO A 515 -26.46 10.79 23.69
C PRO A 515 -25.65 11.75 22.82
N LEU A 516 -24.75 12.49 23.44
CA LEU A 516 -23.74 13.33 22.78
C LEU A 516 -22.35 12.92 23.23
N LEU A 517 -21.52 12.45 22.29
CA LEU A 517 -20.09 12.24 22.55
C LEU A 517 -19.37 13.57 22.68
N VAL A 518 -18.40 13.64 23.59
CA VAL A 518 -17.66 14.85 23.88
C VAL A 518 -16.50 14.96 22.89
N GLN A 519 -16.82 15.51 21.72
CA GLN A 519 -15.93 15.58 20.55
C GLN A 519 -15.58 17.04 20.22
N GLY A 520 -14.84 17.71 21.11
CA GLY A 520 -14.42 19.10 20.91
C GLY A 520 -15.47 20.13 21.36
N LEU A 521 -16.17 19.85 22.46
CA LEU A 521 -17.14 20.77 23.06
C LEU A 521 -16.43 21.98 23.69
N GLU A 522 -17.10 23.14 23.70
CA GLU A 522 -16.63 24.27 24.51
C GLU A 522 -16.66 23.88 26.00
N PRO A 523 -15.67 24.29 26.81
CA PRO A 523 -15.57 23.86 28.21
C PRO A 523 -16.80 24.15 29.06
N ASP A 524 -17.41 25.32 28.89
CA ASP A 524 -18.60 25.73 29.64
C ASP A 524 -19.82 24.89 29.26
N VAL A 525 -19.98 24.59 27.97
CA VAL A 525 -21.03 23.68 27.46
C VAL A 525 -20.84 22.27 28.04
N TYR A 526 -19.61 21.75 28.00
CA TYR A 526 -19.32 20.43 28.55
C TYR A 526 -19.56 20.37 30.07
N LEU A 527 -19.06 21.35 30.84
CA LEU A 527 -19.24 21.36 32.30
C LEU A 527 -20.71 21.49 32.68
N ALA A 528 -21.50 22.29 31.98
CA ALA A 528 -22.94 22.42 32.21
C ALA A 528 -23.71 21.14 31.88
N ALA A 529 -23.27 20.38 30.86
CA ALA A 529 -23.85 19.09 30.54
C ALA A 529 -23.43 18.01 31.56
N LEU A 530 -22.18 18.04 32.03
CA LEU A 530 -21.61 17.07 32.98
C LEU A 530 -22.17 17.18 34.40
N SER A 531 -22.38 18.40 34.90
CA SER A 531 -22.65 18.65 36.33
C SER A 531 -23.80 19.62 36.56
N SER A 532 -24.53 19.42 37.65
CA SER A 532 -25.53 20.38 38.15
C SER A 532 -24.89 21.62 38.80
N GLU A 533 -23.57 21.59 39.08
CA GLU A 533 -22.82 22.65 39.74
C GLU A 533 -21.57 23.11 38.93
N PRO A 534 -21.70 23.47 37.63
CA PRO A 534 -20.55 23.70 36.75
C PRO A 534 -19.61 24.81 37.25
N ALA A 535 -20.15 25.85 37.91
CA ALA A 535 -19.38 26.96 38.48
C ALA A 535 -18.46 26.55 39.64
N ARG A 536 -18.61 25.33 40.18
CA ARG A 536 -17.74 24.77 41.23
C ARG A 536 -16.66 23.86 40.68
N ILE A 537 -16.60 23.65 39.37
CA ILE A 537 -15.59 22.81 38.74
C ILE A 537 -14.48 23.69 38.20
N ARG A 538 -13.22 23.25 38.39
CA ARG A 538 -12.05 23.81 37.72
C ARG A 538 -11.28 22.70 37.02
N ALA A 539 -10.67 23.03 35.90
CA ALA A 539 -9.68 22.18 35.26
C ALA A 539 -8.29 22.56 35.80
N ASP A 540 -7.62 21.58 36.40
CA ASP A 540 -6.22 21.66 36.79
C ASP A 540 -5.39 20.80 35.81
N TYR A 541 -4.08 21.05 35.75
CA TYR A 541 -3.10 20.40 34.87
C TYR A 541 -3.29 20.71 33.39
N ASP A 542 -2.17 20.73 32.65
CA ASP A 542 -2.13 20.89 31.20
C ASP A 542 -0.85 20.19 30.71
N GLU A 543 -0.85 18.86 30.83
CA GLU A 543 0.35 18.04 30.64
C GLU A 543 0.13 17.05 29.50
N ARG A 544 1.21 16.68 28.81
CA ARG A 544 1.17 15.49 27.96
C ARG A 544 1.30 14.25 28.83
N VAL A 545 0.53 13.22 28.49
CA VAL A 545 0.63 11.95 29.21
C VAL A 545 2.01 11.32 28.96
N ARG A 546 2.66 10.84 30.02
CA ARG A 546 3.88 10.04 29.87
C ARG A 546 3.49 8.60 29.61
N ILE A 547 4.08 7.98 28.61
CA ILE A 547 3.85 6.55 28.33
C ILE A 547 5.03 5.70 28.82
N ARG A 548 4.73 4.49 29.28
CA ARG A 548 5.70 3.48 29.68
C ARG A 548 5.29 2.08 29.25
#